data_AF-B3JPY4-F1
#
_entry.id   AF-B3JPY4-F1
#
_cell.length_a   1.000
_cell.length_b   1.000
_cell.length_c   1.000
_cell.angle_alpha   90.00
_cell.angle_beta   90.00
_cell.angle_gamma   90.00
#
_symmetry.space_group_name_H-M   'P 1'
#
loop_
_entity.id
_entity.type
_entity.pdbx_description
1 polymer ?
#
loop_
_entity_poly.entity_id
_entity_poly.type
_entity_poly.pdbx_seq_one_letter_code
_entity_poly.pdbx_strand_id
1 'polypeptide(L)'
;MSLFSLFRQHDVLTRNIEESERRLKDIKQMKKEGPITNNDVLRSEMQLTNDRLSLTETENSIALVSQQLDILPGINENCLLLPDTALLYRSIALEKYDDYVAQACMNDPGILLLRKQTEVAQNDVRLAKAEYLPNISLYAANTLARPISRTMADMYNNNWNIGLSVSYPLSSLDKNNHKTKES
;
A
#
# COMPACT_ATOMS: atom_id res chain seq x y z
N MET A 1 -3.75 15.57 6.33
CA MET A 1 -3.70 16.86 7.06
C MET A 1 -2.41 17.64 6.84
N SER A 2 -1.45 17.19 6.00
CA SER A 2 -0.06 17.66 6.08
C SER A 2 0.37 18.74 5.06
N LEU A 3 -0.12 18.74 3.81
CA LEU A 3 0.40 19.67 2.78
C LEU A 3 -0.24 21.07 2.84
N PHE A 4 -1.59 21.14 2.94
CA PHE A 4 -2.31 22.41 3.00
C PHE A 4 -1.88 23.29 4.18
N SER A 5 -1.68 22.69 5.37
CA SER A 5 -1.19 23.41 6.55
C SER A 5 0.21 23.98 6.35
N LEU A 6 1.10 23.27 5.64
CA LEU A 6 2.45 23.73 5.34
C LEU A 6 2.44 24.93 4.38
N PHE A 7 1.58 24.93 3.36
CA PHE A 7 1.40 26.11 2.50
C PHE A 7 0.86 27.31 3.28
N ARG A 8 -0.10 27.09 4.19
CA ARG A 8 -0.59 28.16 5.08
C ARG A 8 0.49 28.67 6.03
N GLN A 9 1.36 27.79 6.52
CA GLN A 9 2.49 28.16 7.38
C GLN A 9 3.54 28.94 6.59
N HIS A 10 3.84 28.54 5.35
CA HIS A 10 4.71 29.27 4.42
C HIS A 10 4.21 30.69 4.17
N ASP A 11 2.92 30.85 3.86
CA ASP A 11 2.28 32.17 3.67
C ASP A 11 2.46 33.07 4.91
N VAL A 12 2.22 32.51 6.11
CA VAL A 12 2.31 33.25 7.37
C VAL A 12 3.76 33.61 7.70
N LEU A 13 4.71 32.68 7.52
CA LEU A 13 6.13 32.93 7.75
C LEU A 13 6.66 34.01 6.80
N THR A 14 6.29 33.95 5.53
CA THR A 14 6.68 34.96 4.52
C THR A 14 6.21 36.35 4.95
N ARG A 15 4.95 36.48 5.36
CA ARG A 15 4.39 37.75 5.86
C ARG A 15 5.06 38.23 7.14
N ASN A 16 5.36 37.33 8.07
CA ASN A 16 6.06 37.66 9.31
C ASN A 16 7.49 38.15 9.04
N ILE A 17 8.20 37.54 8.08
CA ILE A 17 9.55 37.96 7.67
C ILE A 17 9.52 39.36 7.08
N GLU A 18 8.57 39.66 6.18
CA GLU A 18 8.42 41.01 5.60
C GLU A 18 8.22 42.09 6.68
N GLU A 19 7.38 41.81 7.69
CA GLU A 19 7.15 42.73 8.80
C GLU A 19 8.36 42.83 9.75
N SER A 20 9.04 41.72 10.02
CA SER A 20 10.29 41.70 10.81
C SER A 20 11.42 42.48 10.13
N GLU A 21 11.52 42.43 8.80
CA GLU A 21 12.50 43.21 8.03
C GLU A 21 12.24 44.72 8.11
N ARG A 22 10.98 45.14 8.01
CA ARG A 22 10.59 46.55 8.21
C ARG A 22 10.96 47.02 9.61
N ARG A 23 10.61 46.23 10.64
CA ARG A 23 10.96 46.54 12.03
C ARG A 23 12.47 46.64 12.24
N LEU A 24 13.24 45.74 11.65
CA LEU A 24 14.70 45.78 11.74
C LEU A 24 15.28 47.04 11.10
N LYS A 25 14.69 47.51 10.00
CA LYS A 25 15.09 48.76 9.34
C LYS A 25 14.85 49.97 10.26
N ASP A 26 13.70 50.02 10.93
CA ASP A 26 13.37 51.09 11.88
C ASP A 26 14.30 51.06 13.10
N ILE A 27 14.56 49.87 13.65
CA ILE A 27 15.51 49.68 14.76
C ILE A 27 16.93 50.13 14.38
N LYS A 28 17.37 49.84 13.14
CA LYS A 28 18.68 50.30 12.64
C LYS A 28 18.74 51.82 12.48
N GLN A 29 17.64 52.47 12.12
CA GLN A 29 17.56 53.93 12.04
C GLN A 29 17.58 54.55 13.45
N MET A 30 16.77 54.04 14.36
CA MET A 30 16.76 54.47 15.76
C MET A 30 18.10 54.22 16.46
N LYS A 31 18.84 53.15 16.11
CA LYS A 31 20.21 52.97 16.59
C LYS A 31 21.14 54.12 16.17
N LYS A 32 21.01 54.62 14.94
CA LYS A 32 21.82 55.75 14.44
C LYS A 32 21.50 57.06 15.19
N GLU A 33 20.25 57.22 15.60
CA GLU A 33 19.77 58.40 16.33
C GLU A 33 20.06 58.34 17.83
N GLY A 34 20.56 57.21 18.36
CA GLY A 34 20.98 57.02 19.75
C GLY A 34 20.01 56.36 20.76
N PRO A 35 18.69 56.21 20.54
CA PRO A 35 17.80 55.62 21.56
C PRO A 35 17.86 54.11 21.78
N ILE A 36 18.59 53.32 20.97
CA ILE A 36 18.55 51.84 21.01
C ILE A 36 19.95 51.23 21.18
N THR A 37 20.03 50.13 21.91
CA THR A 37 21.29 49.41 22.17
C THR A 37 21.67 48.43 21.05
N ASN A 38 22.97 48.08 20.96
CA ASN A 38 23.43 47.05 20.03
C ASN A 38 22.76 45.68 20.27
N ASN A 39 22.42 45.36 21.51
CA ASN A 39 21.82 44.08 21.88
C ASN A 39 20.42 43.91 21.25
N ASP A 40 19.62 44.98 21.21
CA ASP A 40 18.27 44.97 20.62
C ASP A 40 18.31 44.73 19.11
N VAL A 41 19.33 45.28 18.43
CA VAL A 41 19.56 45.05 17.01
C VAL A 41 19.94 43.60 16.76
N LEU A 42 20.90 43.07 17.52
CA LEU A 42 21.34 41.67 17.44
C LEU A 42 20.20 40.69 17.69
N ARG A 43 19.35 40.95 18.68
CA ARG A 43 18.17 40.12 18.97
C ARG A 43 17.18 40.10 17.79
N SER A 44 16.96 41.25 17.16
CA SER A 44 16.07 41.38 16.00
C SER A 44 16.65 40.68 14.76
N GLU A 45 17.97 40.76 14.55
CA GLU A 45 18.66 40.03 13.48
C GLU A 45 18.63 38.52 13.70
N MET A 46 18.80 38.06 14.94
CA MET A 46 18.67 36.65 15.30
C MET A 46 17.26 36.12 15.03
N GLN A 47 16.22 36.87 15.42
CA GLN A 47 14.84 36.49 15.15
C GLN A 47 14.58 36.37 13.64
N LEU A 48 15.01 37.36 12.85
CA LEU A 48 14.87 37.32 11.39
C LEU A 48 15.59 36.11 10.78
N THR A 49 16.77 35.77 11.30
CA THR A 49 17.53 34.60 10.83
C THR A 49 16.81 33.29 11.16
N ASN A 50 16.24 33.17 12.36
CA ASN A 50 15.45 32.00 12.75
C ASN A 50 14.18 31.88 11.90
N ASP A 51 13.47 32.99 11.66
CA ASP A 51 12.26 32.99 10.83
C ASP A 51 12.57 32.52 9.39
N ARG A 52 13.69 32.99 8.81
CA ARG A 52 14.19 32.54 7.49
C ARG A 52 14.60 31.07 7.46
N LEU A 53 15.20 30.57 8.55
CA LEU A 53 15.51 29.16 8.67
C LEU A 53 14.22 28.33 8.67
N SER A 54 13.24 28.71 9.49
CA SER A 54 11.93 28.03 9.53
C SER A 54 11.18 28.08 8.21
N LEU A 55 11.31 29.17 7.42
CA LEU A 55 10.76 29.23 6.06
C LEU A 55 11.40 28.16 5.16
N THR A 56 12.73 28.10 5.13
CA THR A 56 13.47 27.10 4.35
C THR A 56 13.11 25.66 4.77
N GLU A 57 12.99 25.40 6.07
CA GLU A 57 12.56 24.10 6.59
C GLU A 57 11.12 23.75 6.16
N THR A 58 10.23 24.75 6.13
CA THR A 58 8.85 24.58 5.65
C THR A 58 8.83 24.27 4.15
N GLU A 59 9.63 24.95 3.34
CA GLU A 59 9.75 24.69 1.88
C GLU A 59 10.27 23.27 1.60
N ASN A 60 11.29 22.84 2.33
CA ASN A 60 11.79 21.46 2.24
C ASN A 60 10.72 20.45 2.67
N SER A 61 9.96 20.76 3.72
CA SER A 61 8.86 19.90 4.18
C SER A 61 7.74 19.81 3.14
N ILE A 62 7.42 20.91 2.45
CA ILE A 62 6.47 20.92 1.32
C ILE A 62 6.96 20.00 0.22
N ALA A 63 8.23 20.10 -0.17
CA ALA A 63 8.81 19.24 -1.21
C ALA A 63 8.77 17.76 -0.82
N LEU A 64 9.14 17.41 0.42
CA LEU A 64 9.12 16.03 0.91
C LEU A 64 7.71 15.45 0.97
N VAL A 65 6.74 16.21 1.50
CA VAL A 65 5.34 15.76 1.57
C VAL A 65 4.73 15.65 0.18
N SER A 66 5.11 16.55 -0.75
CA SER A 66 4.71 16.45 -2.16
C SER A 66 5.23 15.17 -2.79
N GLN A 67 6.52 14.89 -2.66
CA GLN A 67 7.13 13.67 -3.19
C GLN A 67 6.50 12.41 -2.58
N GLN A 68 6.24 12.40 -1.27
CA GLN A 68 5.56 11.30 -0.61
C GLN A 68 4.13 11.08 -1.15
N LEU A 69 3.44 12.17 -1.48
CA LEU A 69 2.11 12.13 -2.09
C LEU A 69 2.18 11.70 -3.56
N ASP A 70 3.24 11.98 -4.30
CA ASP A 70 3.43 11.55 -5.69
C ASP A 70 3.69 10.04 -5.81
N ILE A 71 4.33 9.45 -4.80
CA ILE A 71 4.57 7.99 -4.73
C ILE A 71 3.24 7.21 -4.66
N LEU A 72 2.22 7.74 -3.98
CA LEU A 72 0.93 7.06 -3.78
C LEU A 72 0.15 6.81 -5.09
N PRO A 73 -0.04 7.80 -5.98
CA PRO A 73 -0.63 7.61 -7.30
C PRO A 73 0.36 7.13 -8.36
N GLY A 74 1.67 7.10 -8.07
CA GLY A 74 2.71 6.71 -9.03
C GLY A 74 2.95 7.76 -10.12
N ILE A 75 2.84 9.04 -9.77
CA ILE A 75 3.13 10.17 -10.67
C ILE A 75 4.64 10.47 -10.60
N ASN A 76 5.14 11.31 -11.51
CA ASN A 76 6.52 11.79 -11.47
C ASN A 76 6.84 12.42 -10.10
N GLU A 77 7.88 11.90 -9.44
CA GLU A 77 8.32 12.27 -8.08
C GLU A 77 8.82 13.71 -7.93
N ASN A 78 9.05 14.41 -9.04
CA ASN A 78 9.55 15.78 -9.05
C ASN A 78 8.43 16.83 -9.21
N CYS A 79 7.16 16.42 -9.10
CA CYS A 79 6.03 17.33 -9.21
C CYS A 79 5.78 18.03 -7.88
N LEU A 80 5.67 19.36 -7.89
CA LEU A 80 5.26 20.09 -6.69
C LEU A 80 3.73 20.23 -6.67
N LEU A 81 3.10 19.53 -5.74
CA LEU A 81 1.65 19.52 -5.57
C LEU A 81 1.19 20.83 -4.93
N LEU A 82 0.27 21.50 -5.60
CA LEU A 82 -0.36 22.73 -5.12
C LEU A 82 -1.76 22.40 -4.57
N PRO A 83 -2.05 22.71 -3.29
CA PRO A 83 -3.36 22.45 -2.73
C PRO A 83 -4.40 23.40 -3.32
N ASP A 84 -5.45 22.83 -3.93
CA ASP A 84 -6.62 23.60 -4.35
C ASP A 84 -7.55 23.87 -3.14
N THR A 85 -8.03 25.11 -3.04
CA THR A 85 -8.93 25.56 -1.98
C THR A 85 -10.39 25.64 -2.41
N ALA A 86 -10.68 25.45 -3.70
CA ALA A 86 -12.02 25.59 -4.26
C ALA A 86 -13.08 24.64 -3.63
N LEU A 87 -12.64 23.49 -3.10
CA LEU A 87 -13.53 22.46 -2.54
C LEU A 87 -13.71 22.52 -1.03
N LEU A 88 -13.02 23.41 -0.31
CA LEU A 88 -13.07 23.47 1.17
C LEU A 88 -14.46 23.83 1.72
N TYR A 89 -15.29 24.51 0.93
CA TYR A 89 -16.62 24.98 1.35
C TYR A 89 -17.77 24.09 0.87
N ARG A 90 -17.48 22.94 0.24
CA ARG A 90 -18.53 22.02 -0.19
C ARG A 90 -19.06 21.26 1.02
N SER A 91 -20.32 21.49 1.39
CA SER A 91 -21.02 20.63 2.34
C SER A 91 -21.20 19.25 1.71
N ILE A 92 -20.66 18.23 2.37
CA ILE A 92 -20.93 16.83 2.02
C ILE A 92 -22.22 16.47 2.71
N ALA A 93 -23.22 16.01 1.96
CA ALA A 93 -24.42 15.44 2.54
C ALA A 93 -24.04 14.11 3.18
N LEU A 94 -24.03 14.06 4.52
CA LEU A 94 -23.82 12.82 5.25
C LEU A 94 -25.12 12.00 5.22
N GLU A 95 -24.98 10.71 4.92
CA GLU A 95 -26.07 9.73 5.05
C GLU A 95 -26.29 9.36 6.53
N LYS A 96 -27.29 8.53 6.80
CA LYS A 96 -27.54 8.06 8.17
C LYS A 96 -26.43 7.10 8.59
N TYR A 97 -26.15 7.08 9.89
CA TYR A 97 -25.12 6.22 10.47
C TYR A 97 -25.31 4.74 10.11
N ASP A 98 -26.54 4.24 10.19
CA ASP A 98 -26.85 2.83 9.93
C ASP A 98 -26.53 2.40 8.49
N ASP A 99 -26.70 3.32 7.52
CA ASP A 99 -26.38 3.06 6.11
C ASP A 99 -24.87 2.85 5.92
N TYR A 100 -24.04 3.64 6.61
CA TYR A 100 -22.58 3.45 6.61
C TYR A 100 -22.16 2.12 7.26
N VAL A 101 -22.82 1.71 8.34
CA VAL A 101 -22.52 0.42 9.00
C VAL A 101 -22.85 -0.75 8.09
N ALA A 102 -24.00 -0.71 7.42
CA ALA A 102 -24.40 -1.73 6.45
C ALA A 102 -23.42 -1.80 5.27
N GLN A 103 -23.04 -0.65 4.69
CA GLN A 103 -22.06 -0.58 3.61
C GLN A 103 -20.69 -1.10 4.05
N ALA A 104 -20.21 -0.74 5.24
CA ALA A 104 -18.94 -1.22 5.78
C ALA A 104 -18.95 -2.74 5.96
N CYS A 105 -20.00 -3.31 6.55
CA CYS A 105 -20.09 -4.76 6.75
C CYS A 105 -20.11 -5.56 5.42
N MET A 106 -20.63 -4.96 4.35
CA MET A 106 -20.67 -5.60 3.03
C MET A 106 -19.37 -5.42 2.23
N ASN A 107 -18.74 -4.25 2.31
CA ASN A 107 -17.62 -3.87 1.43
C ASN A 107 -16.26 -3.84 2.14
N ASP A 108 -16.18 -4.12 3.44
CA ASP A 108 -14.90 -4.14 4.15
C ASP A 108 -13.99 -5.27 3.59
N PRO A 109 -12.80 -4.93 3.08
CA PRO A 109 -11.90 -5.91 2.48
C PRO A 109 -11.36 -6.90 3.52
N GLY A 110 -11.26 -6.52 4.79
CA GLY A 110 -10.85 -7.41 5.88
C GLY A 110 -11.89 -8.49 6.16
N ILE A 111 -13.17 -8.12 6.26
CA ILE A 111 -14.28 -9.07 6.39
C ILE A 111 -14.38 -9.98 5.17
N LEU A 112 -14.23 -9.43 3.96
CA LEU A 112 -14.25 -10.24 2.73
C LEU A 112 -13.10 -11.25 2.71
N LEU A 113 -11.89 -10.83 3.10
CA LEU A 113 -10.73 -11.72 3.23
C LEU A 113 -11.01 -12.86 4.23
N LEU A 114 -11.53 -12.54 5.42
CA LEU A 114 -11.87 -13.55 6.43
C LEU A 114 -12.95 -14.53 5.94
N ARG A 115 -13.96 -14.04 5.22
CA ARG A 115 -14.97 -14.91 4.60
C ARG A 115 -14.34 -15.86 3.59
N LYS A 116 -13.43 -15.38 2.74
CA LYS A 116 -12.71 -16.22 1.78
C LYS A 116 -11.77 -17.21 2.44
N GLN A 117 -11.08 -16.83 3.52
CA GLN A 117 -10.27 -17.76 4.31
C GLN A 117 -11.15 -18.86 4.94
N THR A 118 -12.34 -18.52 5.41
CA THR A 118 -13.30 -19.51 5.94
C THR A 118 -13.77 -20.47 4.84
N GLU A 119 -14.04 -19.97 3.63
CA GLU A 119 -14.41 -20.78 2.47
C GLU A 119 -13.28 -21.75 2.07
N VAL A 120 -12.03 -21.30 2.11
CA VAL A 120 -10.84 -22.13 1.88
C VAL A 120 -10.72 -23.22 2.94
N ALA A 121 -10.81 -22.87 4.23
CA ALA A 121 -10.77 -23.84 5.32
C ALA A 121 -11.89 -24.89 5.21
N GLN A 122 -13.10 -24.48 4.82
CA GLN A 122 -14.20 -25.42 4.55
C GLN A 122 -13.91 -26.34 3.35
N ASN A 123 -13.21 -25.83 2.32
CA ASN A 123 -12.76 -26.66 1.22
C ASN A 123 -11.68 -27.65 1.66
N ASP A 124 -10.74 -27.23 2.49
CA ASP A 124 -9.69 -28.10 3.03
C ASP A 124 -10.28 -29.23 3.88
N VAL A 125 -11.28 -28.94 4.72
CA VAL A 125 -12.03 -29.97 5.45
C VAL A 125 -12.73 -30.94 4.48
N ARG A 126 -13.29 -30.45 3.37
CA ARG A 126 -13.91 -31.31 2.34
C ARG A 126 -12.87 -32.17 1.62
N LEU A 127 -11.69 -31.64 1.32
CA LEU A 127 -10.58 -32.39 0.71
C LEU A 127 -10.07 -33.47 1.67
N ALA A 128 -9.85 -33.13 2.95
CA ALA A 128 -9.47 -34.08 3.98
C ALA A 128 -10.52 -35.21 4.14
N LYS A 129 -11.81 -34.88 3.98
CA LYS A 129 -12.89 -35.89 3.92
C LYS A 129 -12.86 -36.73 2.64
N ALA A 130 -12.50 -36.15 1.51
CA ALA A 130 -12.37 -36.87 0.24
C ALA A 130 -11.19 -37.87 0.26
N GLU A 131 -10.17 -37.66 1.10
CA GLU A 131 -9.09 -38.66 1.32
C GLU A 131 -9.61 -39.99 1.92
N TYR A 132 -10.82 -40.03 2.49
CA TYR A 132 -11.46 -41.29 2.91
C TYR A 132 -12.09 -42.07 1.75
N LEU A 133 -12.20 -41.49 0.55
CA LEU A 133 -12.81 -42.13 -0.61
C LEU A 133 -11.74 -42.79 -1.50
N PRO A 134 -12.09 -43.81 -2.30
CA PRO A 134 -11.16 -44.40 -3.26
C PRO A 134 -10.76 -43.37 -4.32
N ASN A 135 -9.46 -43.24 -4.56
CA ASN A 135 -8.94 -42.42 -5.64
C ASN A 135 -8.93 -43.25 -6.93
N ILE A 136 -9.51 -42.71 -8.00
CA ILE A 136 -9.57 -43.34 -9.32
C ILE A 136 -8.78 -42.48 -10.28
N SER A 137 -7.70 -43.02 -10.84
CA SER A 137 -6.88 -42.34 -11.85
C SER A 137 -6.91 -43.11 -13.17
N LEU A 138 -7.01 -42.35 -14.26
CA LEU A 138 -6.94 -42.86 -15.62
C LEU A 138 -5.65 -42.35 -16.24
N TYR A 139 -4.84 -43.25 -16.79
CA TYR A 139 -3.67 -42.89 -17.56
C TYR A 139 -3.75 -43.46 -18.96
N ALA A 140 -3.27 -42.70 -19.92
CA ALA A 140 -3.10 -43.11 -21.30
C ALA A 140 -1.71 -42.69 -21.74
N ALA A 141 -0.98 -43.61 -22.35
CA ALA A 141 0.31 -43.31 -22.95
C ALA A 141 0.37 -43.92 -24.37
N ASN A 142 1.18 -43.27 -25.19
CA ASN A 142 1.50 -43.72 -26.52
C ASN A 142 3.01 -43.64 -26.66
N THR A 143 3.64 -44.76 -26.94
CA THR A 143 5.08 -44.82 -27.17
C THR A 143 5.33 -45.23 -28.62
N LEU A 144 5.83 -44.29 -29.39
CA LEU A 144 6.35 -44.53 -30.73
C LEU A 144 7.87 -44.70 -30.63
N ALA A 145 8.35 -45.95 -30.65
CA ALA A 145 9.77 -46.25 -30.57
C ALA A 145 10.33 -46.63 -31.95
N ARG A 146 11.54 -46.14 -32.25
CA ARG A 146 12.33 -46.52 -33.45
C ARG A 146 12.73 -48.01 -33.40
N PRO A 147 12.99 -48.67 -34.56
CA PRO A 147 12.88 -50.12 -34.71
C PRO A 147 13.88 -50.97 -33.92
N ILE A 148 13.55 -52.26 -33.77
CA ILE A 148 14.46 -53.32 -33.31
C ILE A 148 15.56 -53.49 -34.37
N SER A 149 16.84 -53.31 -34.01
CA SER A 149 17.99 -53.39 -34.94
C SER A 149 18.25 -54.78 -35.56
N ARG A 150 17.30 -55.71 -35.49
CA ARG A 150 17.45 -57.11 -35.89
C ARG A 150 16.86 -57.44 -37.28
N THR A 151 16.16 -56.51 -37.93
CA THR A 151 15.58 -56.72 -39.28
C THR A 151 15.85 -55.52 -40.19
N MET A 152 16.24 -55.76 -41.45
CA MET A 152 16.58 -54.72 -42.44
C MET A 152 15.36 -53.96 -43.02
N ALA A 153 14.30 -53.80 -42.23
CA ALA A 153 13.09 -53.05 -42.59
C ALA A 153 12.80 -52.01 -41.49
N ASP A 154 12.51 -50.77 -41.89
CA ASP A 154 12.19 -49.66 -40.98
C ASP A 154 10.77 -49.84 -40.41
N MET A 155 10.65 -50.59 -39.32
CA MET A 155 9.38 -50.88 -38.65
C MET A 155 9.23 -50.05 -37.38
N TYR A 156 8.27 -49.12 -37.38
CA TYR A 156 7.91 -48.35 -36.19
C TYR A 156 7.04 -49.19 -35.25
N ASN A 157 7.42 -49.28 -33.98
CA ASN A 157 6.58 -49.89 -32.96
C ASN A 157 5.68 -48.81 -32.33
N ASN A 158 4.39 -48.82 -32.71
CA ASN A 158 3.38 -47.94 -32.14
C ASN A 158 2.61 -48.70 -31.04
N ASN A 159 2.98 -48.47 -29.78
CA ASN A 159 2.31 -49.08 -28.64
C ASN A 159 1.46 -48.03 -27.90
N TRP A 160 0.22 -48.37 -27.60
CA TRP A 160 -0.72 -47.53 -26.88
C TRP A 160 -1.20 -48.30 -25.65
N ASN A 161 -1.11 -47.68 -24.48
CA ASN A 161 -1.52 -48.26 -23.21
C ASN A 161 -2.51 -47.33 -22.51
N ILE A 162 -3.66 -47.87 -22.17
CA ILE A 162 -4.69 -47.21 -21.38
C ILE A 162 -4.86 -48.03 -20.12
N GLY A 163 -4.74 -47.40 -18.95
CA GLY A 163 -4.88 -48.08 -17.67
C GLY A 163 -5.71 -47.26 -16.70
N LEU A 164 -6.57 -47.96 -15.97
CA LEU A 164 -7.32 -47.43 -14.84
C LEU A 164 -6.66 -47.93 -13.55
N SER A 165 -6.33 -47.04 -12.64
CA SER A 165 -5.81 -47.37 -11.32
C SER A 165 -6.78 -46.89 -10.26
N VAL A 166 -7.15 -47.80 -9.35
CA VAL A 166 -8.01 -47.50 -8.20
C VAL A 166 -7.18 -47.76 -6.94
N SER A 167 -7.00 -46.72 -6.12
CA SER A 167 -6.24 -46.79 -4.88
C SER A 167 -7.12 -46.40 -3.70
N TYR A 168 -7.22 -47.29 -2.71
CA TYR A 168 -7.97 -47.07 -1.48
C TYR A 168 -7.05 -47.23 -0.27
N PRO A 169 -6.65 -46.14 0.40
CA PRO A 169 -5.76 -46.23 1.55
C PRO A 169 -6.54 -46.73 2.78
N LEU A 170 -6.45 -48.02 3.10
CA LEU A 170 -7.11 -48.62 4.28
C LEU A 170 -6.66 -48.02 5.63
N SER A 171 -5.44 -47.47 5.67
CA SER A 171 -4.87 -46.81 6.85
C SER A 171 -5.42 -45.40 7.11
N SER A 172 -6.18 -44.82 6.17
CA SER A 172 -6.82 -43.50 6.36
C SER A 172 -7.94 -43.54 7.39
N LEU A 173 -8.59 -44.70 7.62
CA LEU A 173 -9.64 -44.85 8.64
C LEU A 173 -9.16 -44.56 10.07
N ASP A 174 -7.90 -44.88 10.39
CA ASP A 174 -7.34 -44.72 11.73
C ASP A 174 -6.58 -43.38 11.85
N LYS A 175 -5.71 -43.08 10.86
CA LYS A 175 -4.76 -41.96 10.93
C LYS A 175 -5.34 -40.59 10.53
N ASN A 176 -6.43 -40.55 9.77
CA ASN A 176 -7.01 -39.30 9.24
C ASN A 176 -8.00 -38.61 10.21
N ASN A 177 -8.39 -39.28 11.31
CA ASN A 177 -9.21 -38.69 12.38
C ASN A 177 -8.50 -37.53 13.10
N HIS A 178 -7.16 -37.51 13.08
CA HIS A 178 -6.37 -36.42 13.65
C HIS A 178 -6.25 -35.23 12.71
N LYS A 179 -6.01 -35.49 11.42
CA LYS A 179 -5.89 -34.45 10.37
C LYS A 179 -7.20 -33.68 10.15
N THR A 180 -8.35 -34.34 10.37
CA THR A 180 -9.68 -33.71 10.31
C THR A 180 -10.10 -32.97 11.59
N LYS A 181 -9.41 -33.17 12.72
CA LYS A 181 -9.65 -32.46 13.99
C LYS A 181 -8.69 -31.29 14.23
N GLU A 182 -7.57 -31.25 13.51
CA GLU A 182 -6.53 -30.22 13.63
C GLU A 182 -6.75 -29.04 12.64
N SER A 183 -7.61 -29.23 11.62
CA SER A 183 -8.01 -28.18 10.65
C SER A 183 -9.34 -27.51 11.01
#